data_AF-A0A353Q5Z3-F1
#
_entry.id   AF-A0A353Q5Z3-F1
#
_cell.length_a   1.000
_cell.length_b   1.000
_cell.length_c   1.000
_cell.angle_alpha   90.00
_cell.angle_beta   90.00
_cell.angle_gamma   90.00
#
_symmetry.space_group_name_H-M   'P 1'
#
loop_
_entity.id
_entity.type
_entity.pdbx_description
1 polymer ?
#
loop_
_entity_poly.entity_id
_entity_poly.type
_entity_poly.pdbx_seq_one_letter_code
_entity_poly.pdbx_strand_id
1 'polypeptide(L)'
;MEAWYAQYLYVSSLPEYKQGSKWYELYNHTDLGRSIRDLKDYINNKGKLLLGDYQLNSYLDLGVQKAFREMKDEAGEYPYKNYPYDDDRTGSSNFTNLKNLSSNCN
;
A
#
# COMPACT_ATOMS: atom_id res chain seq x y z
N MET A 1 -0.99 5.55 -3.80
CA MET A 1 -1.16 4.28 -3.06
C MET A 1 -0.49 3.09 -3.76
N GLU A 2 -0.86 2.80 -5.01
CA GLU A 2 -0.27 1.70 -5.80
C GLU A 2 1.26 1.65 -5.78
N ALA A 3 1.92 2.80 -5.96
CA ALA A 3 3.38 2.89 -5.94
C ALA A 3 4.00 2.45 -4.60
N TRP A 4 3.34 2.73 -3.47
CA TRP A 4 3.81 2.28 -2.15
C TRP A 4 3.67 0.78 -1.97
N TYR A 5 2.58 0.21 -2.50
CA TYR A 5 2.38 -1.24 -2.49
C TYR A 5 3.35 -1.96 -3.43
N ALA A 6 3.60 -1.41 -4.63
CA ALA A 6 4.62 -1.91 -5.55
C ALA A 6 6.04 -1.84 -4.94
N GLN A 7 6.37 -0.74 -4.24
CA GLN A 7 7.62 -0.63 -3.49
C GLN A 7 7.71 -1.72 -2.43
N TYR A 8 6.66 -1.94 -1.64
CA TYR A 8 6.62 -3.00 -0.65
C TYR A 8 6.89 -4.38 -1.28
N LEU A 9 6.17 -4.72 -2.35
CA LEU A 9 6.36 -5.99 -3.06
C LEU A 9 7.81 -6.16 -3.54
N TYR A 10 8.40 -5.11 -4.10
CA TYR A 10 9.79 -5.12 -4.52
C TYR A 10 10.73 -5.31 -3.33
N VAL A 11 10.71 -4.41 -2.34
CA VAL A 11 11.67 -4.44 -1.24
C VAL A 11 11.54 -5.69 -0.39
N SER A 12 10.33 -6.25 -0.22
CA SER A 12 10.10 -7.46 0.58
C SER A 12 10.59 -8.74 -0.09
N SER A 13 10.80 -8.72 -1.42
CA SER A 13 11.41 -9.83 -2.16
C SER A 13 12.94 -9.86 -2.06
N LEU A 14 13.56 -8.78 -1.58
CA LEU A 14 15.01 -8.66 -1.49
C LEU A 14 15.56 -9.39 -0.25
N PRO A 15 16.73 -10.07 -0.35
CA PRO A 15 17.35 -10.75 0.79
C PRO A 15 17.75 -9.80 1.93
N GLU A 16 17.90 -8.50 1.63
CA GLU A 16 18.19 -7.45 2.61
C GLU A 16 16.97 -7.05 3.45
N TYR A 17 15.77 -7.52 3.10
CA TYR A 17 14.55 -7.29 3.88
C TYR A 17 14.53 -8.15 5.14
N LYS A 18 15.24 -7.67 6.17
CA LYS A 18 15.35 -8.31 7.48
C LYS A 18 15.21 -7.30 8.60
N GLN A 19 14.93 -7.79 9.80
CA GLN A 19 14.81 -6.97 11.01
C GLN A 19 16.00 -6.01 11.17
N GLY A 20 15.72 -4.75 11.51
CA GLY A 20 16.71 -3.69 11.59
C GLY A 20 17.04 -2.99 10.26
N SER A 21 16.59 -3.51 9.10
CA SER A 21 16.70 -2.76 7.84
C SER A 21 15.64 -1.67 7.75
N LYS A 22 15.99 -0.52 7.14
CA LYS A 22 15.08 0.63 6.95
C LYS A 22 13.69 0.20 6.45
N TRP A 23 13.64 -0.68 5.45
CA TRP A 23 12.41 -1.13 4.83
C TRP A 23 11.61 -2.09 5.71
N TYR A 24 12.29 -2.99 6.42
CA TYR A 24 11.61 -3.86 7.38
C TYR A 24 10.97 -3.04 8.49
N GLU A 25 11.71 -2.10 9.08
CA GLU A 25 11.21 -1.23 10.14
C GLU A 25 10.02 -0.39 9.66
N LEU A 26 10.11 0.20 8.46
CA LEU A 26 9.01 0.95 7.86
C LEU A 26 7.75 0.10 7.75
N TYR A 27 7.81 -1.04 7.06
CA TYR A 27 6.63 -1.84 6.71
C TYR A 27 6.08 -2.71 7.84
N ASN A 28 6.83 -2.95 8.91
CA ASN A 28 6.36 -3.75 10.05
C ASN A 28 6.05 -2.91 11.29
N HIS A 29 6.71 -1.77 11.49
CA HIS A 29 6.60 -1.02 12.75
C HIS A 29 5.87 0.33 12.63
N THR A 30 5.63 0.85 11.42
CA THR A 30 4.80 2.06 11.23
C THR A 30 3.36 1.69 10.84
N ASP A 31 2.39 2.52 11.22
CA ASP A 31 0.98 2.31 10.87
C ASP A 31 0.75 2.37 9.36
N LEU A 32 1.37 3.34 8.68
CA LEU A 32 1.32 3.44 7.22
C LEU A 32 1.93 2.20 6.56
N GLY A 33 3.13 1.79 7.00
CA GLY A 33 3.81 0.65 6.43
C GLY A 33 3.04 -0.65 6.62
N ARG A 34 2.48 -0.89 7.81
CA ARG A 34 1.60 -2.04 8.06
C ARG A 34 0.36 -1.99 7.16
N SER A 35 -0.27 -0.82 7.05
CA SER A 35 -1.47 -0.66 6.20
C SER A 35 -1.19 -0.94 4.73
N ILE A 36 -0.02 -0.56 4.23
CA ILE A 36 0.41 -0.90 2.86
C ILE A 36 0.72 -2.39 2.73
N ARG A 37 1.43 -2.98 3.70
CA ARG A 37 1.80 -4.41 3.68
C ARG A 37 0.57 -5.31 3.62
N ASP A 38 -0.44 -4.98 4.41
CA ASP A 38 -1.66 -5.77 4.57
C ASP A 38 -2.60 -5.66 3.36
N LEU A 39 -2.32 -4.77 2.38
CA LEU A 39 -2.98 -4.79 1.06
C LEU A 39 -2.84 -6.14 0.34
N LYS A 40 -1.80 -6.92 0.67
CA LYS A 40 -1.60 -8.27 0.13
C LYS A 40 -2.77 -9.23 0.38
N ASP A 41 -3.61 -8.94 1.37
CA ASP A 41 -4.77 -9.75 1.71
C ASP A 41 -5.98 -9.43 0.81
N TYR A 42 -5.94 -8.29 0.11
CA TYR A 42 -7.01 -7.81 -0.77
C TYR A 42 -6.63 -7.88 -2.25
N ILE A 43 -5.35 -7.69 -2.56
CA ILE A 43 -4.80 -7.68 -3.92
C ILE A 43 -3.48 -8.46 -3.91
N ASN A 44 -3.30 -9.35 -4.88
CA ASN A 44 -2.04 -10.07 -4.99
C ASN A 44 -0.92 -9.25 -5.67
N ASN A 45 0.27 -9.84 -5.74
CA ASN A 45 1.44 -9.24 -6.39
C ASN A 45 1.30 -8.98 -7.91
N LYS A 46 0.21 -9.44 -8.54
CA LYS A 46 -0.14 -9.18 -9.95
C LYS A 46 -1.27 -8.16 -10.10
N GLY A 47 -1.65 -7.45 -9.04
CA GLY A 47 -2.75 -6.48 -9.09
C GLY A 47 -4.13 -7.12 -9.24
N LYS A 48 -4.28 -8.42 -8.98
CA LYS A 48 -5.58 -9.11 -9.01
C LYS A 48 -6.22 -9.07 -7.63
N LEU A 49 -7.50 -8.68 -7.60
CA LEU A 49 -8.38 -8.78 -6.45
C LEU A 49 -8.41 -10.22 -5.90
N LEU A 50 -8.18 -10.36 -4.60
CA LEU A 50 -8.33 -11.59 -3.84
C LEU A 50 -9.69 -11.66 -3.13
N LEU A 51 -10.20 -10.50 -2.72
CA LEU A 51 -11.52 -10.30 -2.14
C LEU A 51 -12.38 -9.43 -3.08
N GLY A 52 -13.58 -9.05 -2.66
CA GLY A 52 -14.43 -8.13 -3.40
C GLY A 52 -13.92 -6.69 -3.37
N ASP A 53 -14.32 -5.90 -4.38
CA ASP A 53 -13.99 -4.47 -4.47
C ASP A 53 -14.48 -3.67 -3.26
N TYR A 54 -15.60 -4.07 -2.65
CA TYR A 54 -16.10 -3.43 -1.43
C TYR A 54 -15.10 -3.54 -0.27
N GLN A 55 -14.60 -4.75 0.01
CA GLN A 55 -13.63 -4.99 1.08
C GLN A 55 -12.34 -4.22 0.83
N LEU A 56 -11.87 -4.21 -0.42
CA LEU A 56 -10.71 -3.42 -0.82
C LEU A 56 -10.96 -1.93 -0.57
N ASN A 57 -12.05 -1.36 -1.09
CA ASN A 57 -12.38 0.05 -0.92
C ASN A 57 -12.46 0.47 0.55
N SER A 58 -13.15 -0.31 1.37
CA SER A 58 -13.23 -0.06 2.82
C SER A 58 -11.85 -0.07 3.47
N TYR A 59 -10.95 -0.96 3.05
CA TYR A 59 -9.60 -1.01 3.58
C TYR A 59 -8.70 0.13 3.07
N LEU A 60 -8.83 0.53 1.80
CA LEU A 60 -8.11 1.67 1.25
C LEU A 60 -8.49 2.95 1.99
N ASP A 61 -9.78 3.16 2.28
CA ASP A 61 -10.27 4.33 3.03
C ASP A 61 -9.91 4.26 4.53
N LEU A 62 -10.39 3.24 5.24
CA LEU A 62 -10.27 3.18 6.71
C LEU A 62 -8.88 2.78 7.20
N GLY A 63 -8.08 2.10 6.37
CA GLY A 63 -6.73 1.68 6.67
C GLY A 63 -5.70 2.63 6.07
N VAL A 64 -5.51 2.53 4.75
CA VAL A 64 -4.34 3.15 4.10
C VAL A 64 -4.45 4.68 4.04
N GLN A 65 -5.59 5.23 3.61
CA GLN A 65 -5.78 6.68 3.54
C GLN A 65 -5.70 7.31 4.93
N LYS A 66 -6.39 6.70 5.91
CA LYS A 66 -6.30 7.13 7.31
C LYS A 66 -4.85 7.19 7.79
N ALA A 67 -4.08 6.13 7.57
CA ALA A 67 -2.68 6.07 7.99
C ALA A 67 -1.80 7.12 7.29
N PHE A 68 -2.07 7.47 6.03
CA PHE A 68 -1.39 8.60 5.38
C PHE A 68 -1.72 9.92 6.06
N ARG A 69 -3.01 10.20 6.31
CA ARG A 69 -3.45 11.47 6.89
C ARG A 69 -2.96 11.68 8.32
N GLU A 70 -2.77 10.59 9.07
CA GLU A 70 -2.30 10.59 10.45
C GLU A 70 -0.78 10.46 10.58
N MET A 71 -0.05 10.25 9.48
CA MET A 71 1.41 10.19 9.49
C MET A 71 2.00 11.55 9.88
N LYS A 72 2.88 11.55 10.88
CA LYS A 72 3.66 12.72 11.30
C LYS A 72 5.06 12.70 10.71
N ASP A 73 5.59 13.87 10.37
CA ASP A 73 7.01 14.06 10.09
C ASP A 73 7.84 14.26 11.37
N GLU A 74 9.14 14.50 11.23
CA GLU A 74 10.08 14.71 12.35
C GLU A 74 9.75 15.98 13.16
N ALA A 75 9.05 16.95 12.57
CA ALA A 75 8.58 18.15 13.25
C ALA A 75 7.24 17.91 13.98
N GLY A 76 6.64 16.72 13.83
CA GLY A 76 5.34 16.38 14.40
C GLY A 76 4.15 16.87 13.57
N GLU A 77 4.40 17.41 12.37
CA GLU A 77 3.37 17.93 11.45
C GLU A 77 2.77 16.80 10.62
N TYR A 78 1.58 17.03 10.06
CA TYR A 78 0.88 16.06 9.20
C TYR A 78 1.03 16.43 7.72
N PRO A 79 2.16 16.11 7.04
CA PRO A 79 2.42 16.54 5.67
C PRO A 79 1.39 15.99 4.67
N TYR A 80 0.76 14.86 4.98
CA TYR A 80 -0.21 14.18 4.12
C TYR A 80 -1.65 14.27 4.65
N LYS A 81 -1.96 15.20 5.56
CA LYS A 81 -3.33 15.39 6.08
C LYS A 81 -4.40 15.55 4.99
N ASN A 82 -4.00 16.12 3.85
CA ASN A 82 -4.85 16.36 2.68
C ASN A 82 -4.46 15.44 1.51
N TYR A 83 -3.93 14.24 1.77
CA TYR A 83 -3.52 13.31 0.71
C TYR A 83 -4.68 13.11 -0.28
N PRO A 84 -4.51 13.49 -1.56
CA PRO A 84 -5.58 13.38 -2.54
C PRO A 84 -5.78 11.89 -2.85
N TYR A 85 -6.98 11.41 -2.54
CA TYR A 85 -7.45 10.10 -2.96
C TYR A 85 -8.65 10.32 -3.87
N ASP A 86 -8.65 9.64 -5.01
CA ASP A 86 -9.70 9.73 -6.01
C ASP A 86 -10.78 8.70 -5.63
N ASP A 87 -11.79 9.15 -4.87
CA ASP A 87 -12.90 8.30 -4.40
C ASP A 87 -13.81 7.85 -5.56
N ASP A 88 -13.72 8.50 -6.74
CA ASP A 88 -14.50 8.12 -7.93
C ASP A 88 -13.92 6.87 -8.62
N ARG A 89 -12.73 6.42 -8.21
CA ARG A 89 -12.09 5.20 -8.71
C ARG A 89 -12.48 3.98 -7.89
N THR A 90 -12.89 2.92 -8.58
CA THR A 90 -13.01 1.59 -7.94
C THR A 90 -11.66 1.14 -7.39
N GLY A 91 -11.64 0.44 -6.26
CA GLY A 91 -10.42 -0.02 -5.61
C GLY A 91 -9.51 -0.78 -6.56
N SER A 92 -10.07 -1.69 -7.38
CA SER A 92 -9.33 -2.40 -8.41
C SER A 92 -8.72 -1.49 -9.49
N SER A 93 -9.35 -0.38 -9.85
CA SER A 93 -8.79 0.58 -10.81
C SER A 93 -7.53 1.26 -10.29
N ASN A 94 -7.36 1.37 -8.96
CA ASN A 94 -6.15 1.91 -8.35
C ASN A 94 -4.92 0.99 -8.51
N PHE A 95 -5.08 -0.26 -8.96
CA PHE A 95 -3.98 -1.23 -9.11
C PHE A 95 -3.81 -1.71 -10.56
N THR A 96 -4.28 -0.90 -11.52
CA THR A 96 -4.21 -1.22 -12.95
C THR A 96 -2.79 -1.20 -13.50
N ASN A 97 -1.86 -0.40 -12.96
CA ASN A 97 -0.48 -0.41 -13.44
C ASN A 97 0.23 -1.70 -13.04
N LEU A 98 0.03 -2.19 -11.82
CA LEU A 98 0.53 -3.49 -11.37
C LEU A 98 -0.04 -4.62 -12.24
N LYS A 99 -1.33 -4.55 -12.57
CA LYS A 99 -1.96 -5.51 -13.47
C LYS A 99 -1.38 -5.47 -14.89
N ASN A 100 -1.13 -4.27 -15.42
CA ASN A 100 -0.55 -4.08 -16.75
C ASN A 100 0.90 -4.54 -16.82
N LEU A 101 1.71 -4.24 -15.80
CA LEU A 101 3.12 -4.63 -15.75
C LEU A 101 3.30 -6.14 -15.54
N SER A 102 2.39 -6.78 -14.78
CA SER A 102 2.45 -8.21 -14.50
C SER A 102 1.76 -9.09 -15.55
N SER A 103 1.12 -8.50 -16.57
CA SER A 103 0.37 -9.26 -17.59
C SER A 103 1.24 -10.27 -18.37
N ASN A 104 2.56 -10.04 -18.40
CA ASN A 104 3.54 -10.89 -19.08
C ASN A 104 4.44 -11.69 -18.11
N CYS A 105 4.12 -11.68 -16.81
CA CYS A 105 4.87 -12.42 -15.80
C CYS A 105 4.08 -13.68 -15.40
N ASN A 106 4.59 -14.86 -15.74
CA ASN A 106 4.02 -16.17 -15.38
C ASN A 106 4.35 -16.53 -13.93
#